data_AF-A0A815VDQ7-F1
#
_entry.id   AF-A0A815VDQ7-F1
#
_cell.length_a   1.000
_cell.length_b   1.000
_cell.length_c   1.000
_cell.angle_alpha   90.00
_cell.angle_beta   90.00
_cell.angle_gamma   90.00
#
_symmetry.space_group_name_H-M   'P 1'
#
loop_
_entity.id
_entity.type
_entity.pdbx_description
1 polymer ?
#
loop_
_entity_poly.entity_id
_entity_poly.type
_entity_poly.pdbx_seq_one_letter_code
_entity_poly.pdbx_strand_id
1 'polypeptide(L)'
;GPFVLSNFTDRSFILGKLSSLLSEYNEKIISIIDLPPITISPPLYLQFNNNFTEEQQAYENIRIAAWHTHFAIYGRGSAMYRTNELYELLFQGIPNSLRNELWLLFSGAIYDKEVNLNIYRKYVYESSNVKNDHDTINEEIERDLYRALPDQEAYQHESGINALRRLLRVYACYNTDVGYCQAMNILGGVLLLYMNEEDAFWTLAALCERLLPDYYNTKVVGALIDQDIYESGKPE
;
A
#
# COMPACT_ATOMS: atom_id res chain seq x y z
N GLY A 1 1.94 19.23 37.47
CA GLY A 1 3.38 19.44 37.21
C GLY A 1 3.53 20.53 36.17
N PRO A 2 4.62 21.31 36.17
CA PRO A 2 4.85 22.33 35.15
C PRO A 2 4.93 21.64 33.79
N PHE A 3 4.24 22.16 32.78
CA PHE A 3 4.30 21.65 31.42
C PHE A 3 5.77 21.61 30.95
N VAL A 4 6.24 20.48 30.42
CA VAL A 4 7.64 20.26 29.98
C VAL A 4 8.15 21.40 29.07
N LEU A 5 7.25 22.03 28.32
CA LEU A 5 7.56 23.12 27.40
C LEU A 5 7.79 24.49 28.07
N SER A 6 7.49 24.66 29.36
CA SER A 6 7.58 25.96 30.04
C SER A 6 9.02 26.45 30.22
N ASN A 7 10.00 25.56 30.14
CA ASN A 7 11.39 25.85 30.47
C ASN A 7 12.27 26.12 29.25
N PHE A 8 11.72 26.08 28.03
CA PHE A 8 12.47 26.37 26.80
C PHE A 8 12.50 27.88 26.52
N THR A 9 13.69 28.42 26.30
CA THR A 9 13.94 29.82 25.94
C THR A 9 13.21 30.22 24.65
N ASP A 10 13.11 29.29 23.69
CA ASP A 10 12.49 29.50 22.37
C ASP A 10 11.02 29.06 22.31
N ARG A 11 10.35 28.92 23.47
CA ARG A 11 8.96 28.43 23.55
C ARG A 11 8.02 29.16 22.59
N SER A 12 8.05 30.49 22.55
CA SER A 12 7.15 31.29 21.70
C SER A 12 7.38 31.01 20.21
N PHE A 13 8.63 30.80 19.80
CA PHE A 13 8.98 30.44 18.43
C PHE A 13 8.47 29.03 18.08
N ILE A 14 8.68 28.06 18.97
CA ILE A 14 8.20 26.68 18.79
C ILE A 14 6.67 26.65 18.70
N LEU A 15 5.96 27.35 19.60
CA LEU A 15 4.50 27.43 19.58
C LEU A 15 3.99 28.12 18.31
N GLY A 16 4.68 29.16 17.82
CA GLY A 16 4.35 29.80 16.55
C GLY A 16 4.47 28.83 15.37
N LYS A 17 5.56 28.06 15.29
CA LYS A 17 5.72 27.03 14.26
C LYS A 17 4.67 25.93 14.35
N LEU A 18 4.40 25.42 15.56
CA LEU A 18 3.37 24.40 15.76
C LEU A 18 1.98 24.91 15.36
N SER A 19 1.63 26.15 15.74
CA SER A 19 0.35 26.75 15.35
C SER A 19 0.24 26.95 13.84
N SER A 20 1.32 27.37 13.18
CA SER A 20 1.36 27.50 11.72
C SER A 20 1.17 26.14 11.03
N LEU A 21 1.90 25.11 11.47
CA LEU A 21 1.77 23.75 10.93
C LEU A 21 0.37 23.18 11.14
N LEU A 22 -0.22 23.39 12.32
CA LEU A 22 -1.59 22.96 12.62
C LEU A 22 -2.63 23.71 11.78
N SER A 23 -2.40 25.00 11.48
CA SER A 23 -3.28 25.77 10.60
C SER A 23 -3.24 25.26 9.16
N GLU A 24 -2.05 25.02 8.61
CA GLU A 24 -1.87 24.45 7.28
C GLU A 24 -2.50 23.06 7.17
N TYR A 25 -2.33 22.25 8.22
CA TYR A 25 -2.96 20.94 8.33
C TYR A 25 -4.49 21.02 8.38
N ASN A 26 -5.05 21.98 9.13
CA ASN A 26 -6.49 22.21 9.19
C ASN A 26 -7.07 22.71 7.86
N GLU A 27 -6.40 23.60 7.14
CA GLU A 27 -6.86 24.06 5.82
C GLU A 27 -6.91 22.90 4.81
N LYS A 28 -5.90 22.02 4.83
CA LYS A 28 -5.96 20.77 4.06
C LYS A 28 -7.20 19.96 4.44
N ILE A 29 -7.43 19.70 5.74
CA ILE A 29 -8.62 18.97 6.23
C ILE A 29 -9.94 19.62 5.80
N ILE A 30 -10.04 20.95 5.79
CA ILE A 30 -11.30 21.65 5.44
C ILE A 30 -11.60 21.52 3.95
N SER A 31 -10.60 21.69 3.07
CA SER A 31 -10.77 21.51 1.62
C SER A 31 -11.23 20.08 1.22
N ILE A 32 -11.10 19.14 2.14
CA ILE A 32 -11.37 17.70 1.97
C ILE A 32 -12.82 17.32 2.32
N ILE A 33 -13.52 18.10 3.15
CA ILE A 33 -14.90 17.78 3.62
C ILE A 33 -15.94 17.87 2.49
N ASP A 34 -15.63 18.61 1.41
CA ASP A 34 -16.54 18.80 0.27
C ASP A 34 -16.51 17.64 -0.76
N LEU A 35 -15.62 16.65 -0.61
CA LEU A 35 -15.59 15.48 -1.49
C LEU A 35 -16.66 14.46 -1.08
N PRO A 36 -17.37 13.84 -2.04
CA PRO A 36 -18.36 12.82 -1.73
C PRO A 36 -17.71 11.61 -1.04
N PRO A 37 -18.42 10.92 -0.14
CA PRO A 37 -17.88 9.74 0.52
C PRO A 37 -17.60 8.65 -0.53
N ILE A 38 -16.38 8.12 -0.52
CA ILE A 38 -16.02 6.93 -1.28
C ILE A 38 -16.07 5.69 -0.39
N THR A 39 -16.54 4.59 -0.95
CA THR A 39 -16.48 3.27 -0.32
C THR A 39 -15.10 2.66 -0.61
N ILE A 40 -14.24 2.64 0.40
CA ILE A 40 -12.94 1.96 0.33
C ILE A 40 -13.18 0.46 0.46
N SER A 41 -12.69 -0.34 -0.49
CA SER A 41 -12.77 -1.79 -0.38
C SER A 41 -11.94 -2.27 0.82
N PRO A 42 -12.47 -3.14 1.70
CA PRO A 42 -11.65 -3.83 2.69
C PRO A 42 -10.73 -4.85 1.98
N PRO A 43 -9.79 -5.47 2.72
CA PRO A 43 -9.02 -6.60 2.23
C PRO A 43 -9.93 -7.66 1.61
N LEU A 44 -9.70 -8.01 0.35
CA LEU A 44 -10.60 -8.89 -0.40
C LEU A 44 -10.65 -10.31 0.19
N TYR A 45 -9.60 -10.75 0.88
CA TYR A 45 -9.60 -12.07 1.54
C TYR A 45 -10.71 -12.20 2.60
N LEU A 46 -11.12 -11.11 3.24
CA LEU A 46 -12.22 -11.13 4.22
C LEU A 46 -13.59 -11.37 3.57
N GLN A 47 -13.71 -11.02 2.29
CA GLN A 47 -14.96 -11.15 1.52
C GLN A 47 -15.03 -12.47 0.75
N PHE A 48 -13.89 -12.96 0.24
CA PHE A 48 -13.84 -14.06 -0.73
C PHE A 48 -12.97 -15.24 -0.30
N ASN A 49 -12.20 -15.16 0.80
CA ASN A 49 -11.21 -16.18 1.14
C ASN A 49 -11.29 -16.60 2.61
N ASN A 50 -12.46 -17.15 2.98
CA ASN A 50 -12.74 -17.63 4.34
C ASN A 50 -12.73 -19.16 4.48
N ASN A 51 -12.28 -19.90 3.46
CA ASN A 51 -12.34 -21.37 3.46
C ASN A 51 -11.08 -22.02 4.02
N PHE A 52 -10.60 -21.55 5.18
CA PHE A 52 -9.52 -22.25 5.88
C PHE A 52 -10.03 -23.59 6.44
N THR A 53 -9.27 -24.66 6.22
CA THR A 53 -9.47 -25.89 6.99
C THR A 53 -9.15 -25.64 8.47
N GLU A 54 -9.66 -26.49 9.36
CA GLU A 54 -9.36 -26.38 10.80
C GLU A 54 -7.85 -26.40 11.08
N GLU A 55 -7.11 -27.21 10.35
CA GLU A 55 -5.64 -27.29 10.43
C GLU A 55 -4.98 -25.98 10.00
N GLN A 56 -5.41 -25.39 8.88
CA GLN A 56 -4.88 -24.11 8.41
C GLN A 56 -5.20 -22.97 9.38
N GLN A 57 -6.40 -22.96 9.94
CA GLN A 57 -6.78 -21.98 10.95
C GLN A 57 -5.96 -22.13 12.24
N ALA A 58 -5.69 -23.37 12.67
CA ALA A 58 -4.83 -23.64 13.83
C ALA A 58 -3.39 -23.14 13.57
N TYR A 59 -2.85 -23.41 12.37
CA TYR A 59 -1.53 -22.93 11.98
C TYR A 59 -1.47 -21.38 11.93
N GLU A 60 -2.51 -20.74 11.38
CA GLU A 60 -2.64 -19.28 11.37
C GLU A 60 -2.63 -18.70 12.79
N ASN A 61 -3.38 -19.30 13.71
CA ASN A 61 -3.46 -18.88 15.11
C ASN A 61 -2.10 -19.01 15.83
N ILE A 62 -1.34 -20.07 15.55
CA ILE A 62 0.01 -20.27 16.09
C ILE A 62 0.93 -19.13 15.63
N ARG A 63 0.90 -18.79 14.34
CA ARG A 63 1.71 -17.67 13.81
C ARG A 63 1.29 -16.34 14.42
N ILE A 64 -0.01 -16.07 14.54
CA ILE A 64 -0.54 -14.85 15.19
C ILE A 64 -0.02 -14.74 16.63
N ALA A 65 -0.05 -15.83 17.41
CA ALA A 65 0.45 -15.83 18.78
C ALA A 65 1.95 -15.53 18.87
N ALA A 66 2.75 -16.06 17.94
CA ALA A 66 4.18 -15.77 17.87
C ALA A 66 4.45 -14.28 17.58
N TRP A 67 3.71 -13.69 16.63
CA TRP A 67 3.77 -12.26 16.35
C TRP A 67 3.34 -11.40 17.55
N HIS A 68 2.29 -11.77 18.28
CA HIS A 68 1.89 -11.04 19.49
C HIS A 68 2.95 -11.08 20.59
N THR A 69 3.64 -12.21 20.75
CA THR A 69 4.76 -12.33 21.69
C THR A 69 5.88 -11.37 21.31
N HIS A 70 6.20 -11.29 20.02
CA HIS A 70 7.18 -10.34 19.50
C HIS A 70 6.78 -8.89 19.75
N PHE A 71 5.53 -8.52 19.46
CA PHE A 71 5.01 -7.17 19.72
C PHE A 71 5.01 -6.81 21.21
N ALA A 72 4.78 -7.77 22.09
CA ALA A 72 4.82 -7.54 23.53
C ALA A 72 6.23 -7.17 24.03
N ILE A 73 7.27 -7.67 23.36
CA ILE A 73 8.67 -7.43 23.75
C ILE A 73 9.22 -6.16 23.08
N TYR A 74 9.01 -6.02 21.77
CA TYR A 74 9.66 -4.97 20.96
C TYR A 74 8.73 -3.82 20.56
N GLY A 75 7.44 -3.92 20.89
CA GLY A 75 6.42 -2.98 20.43
C GLY A 75 5.92 -3.28 19.02
N ARG A 76 4.94 -2.47 18.59
CA ARG A 76 4.20 -2.64 17.32
C ARG A 76 4.42 -1.41 16.44
N GLY A 77 5.67 -1.21 16.02
CA GLY A 77 6.15 -0.04 15.31
C GLY A 77 7.63 -0.18 14.97
N SER A 78 8.33 0.92 14.73
CA SER A 78 9.73 0.87 14.25
C SER A 78 10.75 0.32 15.26
N ALA A 79 10.34 0.01 16.48
CA ALA A 79 11.20 -0.65 17.47
C ALA A 79 11.34 -2.17 17.23
N MET A 80 10.48 -2.78 16.41
CA MET A 80 10.51 -4.23 16.13
C MET A 80 11.53 -4.64 15.05
N TYR A 81 12.18 -3.68 14.37
CA TYR A 81 13.11 -3.96 13.27
C TYR A 81 14.42 -4.62 13.73
N ARG A 82 15.01 -5.41 12.82
CA ARG A 82 16.41 -5.92 12.89
C ARG A 82 16.72 -6.80 14.10
N THR A 83 15.74 -7.54 14.59
CA THR A 83 15.93 -8.61 15.58
C THR A 83 16.04 -9.97 14.86
N ASN A 84 16.75 -10.93 15.43
CA ASN A 84 16.84 -12.29 14.86
C ASN A 84 15.46 -12.95 14.83
N GLU A 85 14.67 -12.69 15.88
CA GLU A 85 13.32 -13.18 16.07
C GLU A 85 12.37 -12.67 14.97
N LEU A 86 12.54 -11.41 14.51
CA LEU A 86 11.76 -10.91 13.38
C LEU A 86 12.05 -11.71 12.11
N TYR A 87 13.31 -12.02 11.82
CA TYR A 87 13.65 -12.81 10.63
C TYR A 87 13.01 -14.21 10.69
N GLU A 88 13.05 -14.87 11.84
CA GLU A 88 12.39 -16.16 12.04
C GLU A 88 10.88 -16.09 11.79
N LEU A 89 10.21 -15.04 12.28
CA LEU A 89 8.78 -14.80 12.02
C LEU A 89 8.49 -14.55 10.54
N LEU A 90 9.34 -13.79 9.86
CA LEU A 90 9.21 -13.55 8.42
C LEU A 90 9.36 -14.84 7.62
N PHE A 91 10.30 -15.72 7.99
CA PHE A 91 10.47 -17.04 7.37
C PHE A 91 9.26 -17.96 7.59
N GLN A 92 8.61 -17.89 8.74
CA GLN A 92 7.35 -18.61 9.01
C GLN A 92 6.14 -18.00 8.28
N GLY A 93 6.31 -16.80 7.74
CA GLY A 93 5.31 -16.04 7.01
C GLY A 93 4.43 -15.18 7.90
N ILE A 94 4.03 -14.04 7.35
CA ILE A 94 3.13 -13.09 8.03
C ILE A 94 1.68 -13.60 7.96
N PRO A 95 0.94 -13.69 9.08
CA PRO A 95 -0.49 -13.97 9.10
C PRO A 95 -1.29 -12.99 8.24
N ASN A 96 -2.35 -13.47 7.58
CA ASN A 96 -3.20 -12.68 6.69
C ASN A 96 -3.72 -11.41 7.39
N SER A 97 -4.14 -11.53 8.65
CA SER A 97 -4.68 -10.43 9.46
C SER A 97 -3.64 -9.35 9.81
N LEU A 98 -2.35 -9.68 9.75
CA LEU A 98 -1.26 -8.75 10.07
C LEU A 98 -0.60 -8.16 8.82
N ARG A 99 -0.85 -8.71 7.62
CA ARG A 99 -0.21 -8.26 6.38
C ARG A 99 -0.45 -6.79 6.09
N ASN A 100 -1.70 -6.31 6.23
CA ASN A 100 -1.99 -4.90 5.95
C ASN A 100 -1.08 -3.95 6.75
N GLU A 101 -1.10 -4.13 8.07
CA GLU A 101 -0.30 -3.31 8.97
C GLU A 101 1.21 -3.45 8.69
N LEU A 102 1.69 -4.69 8.64
CA LEU A 102 3.12 -4.94 8.57
C LEU A 102 3.71 -4.54 7.22
N TRP A 103 3.00 -4.76 6.11
CA TRP A 103 3.46 -4.30 4.79
C TRP A 103 3.45 -2.78 4.69
N LEU A 104 2.43 -2.11 5.22
CA LEU A 104 2.38 -0.65 5.25
C LEU A 104 3.52 -0.06 6.09
N LEU A 105 3.84 -0.68 7.23
CA LEU A 105 4.96 -0.28 8.09
C LEU A 105 6.32 -0.58 7.44
N PHE A 106 6.54 -1.81 6.95
CA PHE A 106 7.81 -2.23 6.36
C PHE A 106 8.18 -1.48 5.09
N SER A 107 7.19 -1.14 4.27
CA SER A 107 7.39 -0.30 3.09
C SER A 107 7.61 1.18 3.43
N GLY A 108 7.31 1.60 4.68
CA GLY A 108 7.28 3.00 5.09
C GLY A 108 6.10 3.79 4.51
N ALA A 109 5.22 3.15 3.74
CA ALA A 109 4.03 3.76 3.13
C ALA A 109 3.05 4.35 4.17
N ILE A 110 3.13 3.89 5.42
CA ILE A 110 2.36 4.47 6.53
C ILE A 110 2.60 5.98 6.68
N TYR A 111 3.84 6.43 6.50
CA TYR A 111 4.19 7.85 6.61
C TYR A 111 3.70 8.65 5.41
N ASP A 112 3.81 8.08 4.21
CA ASP A 112 3.31 8.71 2.99
C ASP A 112 1.79 8.93 3.09
N LYS A 113 1.06 7.94 3.60
CA LYS A 113 -0.38 8.04 3.88
C LYS A 113 -0.71 9.14 4.89
N GLU A 114 0.00 9.19 6.02
CA GLU A 114 -0.27 10.15 7.10
C GLU A 114 0.01 11.59 6.68
N VAL A 115 1.01 11.83 5.85
CA VAL A 115 1.36 13.17 5.35
C VAL A 115 0.43 13.62 4.23
N ASN A 116 -0.09 12.68 3.43
CA ASN A 116 -0.88 12.93 2.23
C ASN A 116 -2.35 12.52 2.40
N LEU A 117 -2.98 13.03 3.45
CA LEU A 117 -4.37 12.71 3.78
C LEU A 117 -5.33 12.97 2.61
N ASN A 118 -6.17 11.98 2.33
CA ASN A 118 -7.23 12.03 1.33
C ASN A 118 -6.78 12.26 -0.12
N ILE A 119 -5.47 12.19 -0.40
CA ILE A 119 -4.95 12.19 -1.77
C ILE A 119 -5.55 11.02 -2.56
N TYR A 120 -5.66 9.84 -1.94
CA TYR A 120 -6.33 8.70 -2.57
C TYR A 120 -7.76 9.04 -2.97
N ARG A 121 -8.56 9.61 -2.05
CA ARG A 121 -9.96 10.00 -2.31
C ARG A 121 -10.07 11.02 -3.44
N LYS A 122 -9.20 12.03 -3.43
CA LYS A 122 -9.12 13.06 -4.48
C LYS A 122 -8.93 12.40 -5.85
N TYR A 123 -7.93 11.54 -6.00
CA TYR A 123 -7.64 10.89 -7.28
C TYR A 123 -8.68 9.84 -7.68
N VAL A 124 -9.38 9.21 -6.73
CA VAL A 124 -10.56 8.37 -7.06
C VAL A 124 -11.63 9.21 -7.75
N TYR A 125 -11.90 10.40 -7.25
CA TYR A 125 -12.87 11.32 -7.87
C TYR A 125 -12.38 11.83 -9.22
N GLU A 126 -11.13 12.28 -9.31
CA GLU A 126 -10.56 12.81 -10.56
C GLU A 126 -10.53 11.73 -11.64
N SER A 127 -9.98 10.54 -11.36
CA SER A 127 -9.90 9.43 -12.31
C SER A 127 -11.26 8.87 -12.75
N SER A 128 -12.32 9.02 -11.92
CA SER A 128 -13.68 8.64 -12.29
C SER A 128 -14.35 9.63 -13.26
N ASN A 129 -13.90 10.88 -13.28
CA ASN A 129 -14.46 11.96 -14.09
C ASN A 129 -13.69 12.22 -15.38
N VAL A 130 -12.47 11.69 -15.54
CA VAL A 130 -11.73 11.75 -16.80
C VAL A 130 -12.42 10.82 -17.82
N LYS A 131 -13.35 11.38 -18.60
CA LYS A 131 -13.90 10.77 -19.81
C LYS A 131 -13.07 11.19 -21.01
N ASN A 132 -11.91 10.60 -21.20
CA ASN A 132 -11.18 10.76 -22.45
C ASN A 132 -11.33 9.48 -23.27
N ASP A 133 -12.07 9.56 -24.37
CA ASP A 133 -12.33 8.49 -25.34
C ASP A 133 -11.04 7.96 -26.05
N HIS A 134 -9.85 8.40 -25.61
CA HIS A 134 -8.54 8.04 -26.17
C HIS A 134 -7.45 7.88 -25.10
N ASP A 135 -7.80 7.57 -23.84
CA ASP A 135 -6.80 7.31 -22.80
C ASP A 135 -6.24 5.89 -22.95
N THR A 136 -5.12 5.77 -23.66
CA THR A 136 -4.42 4.50 -23.91
C THR A 136 -4.06 3.76 -22.62
N ILE A 137 -3.79 4.48 -21.53
CA ILE A 137 -3.46 3.88 -20.22
C ILE A 137 -4.70 3.20 -19.63
N ASN A 138 -5.87 3.84 -19.69
CA ASN A 138 -7.10 3.22 -19.23
C ASN A 138 -7.44 1.96 -20.04
N GLU A 139 -7.24 1.98 -21.36
CA GLU A 139 -7.46 0.80 -22.20
C GLU A 139 -6.50 -0.35 -21.88
N GLU A 140 -5.24 -0.04 -21.57
CA GLU A 140 -4.25 -1.03 -21.11
C GLU A 140 -4.66 -1.63 -19.77
N ILE A 141 -5.02 -0.78 -18.79
CA ILE A 141 -5.51 -1.23 -17.48
C ILE A 141 -6.70 -2.17 -17.66
N GLU A 142 -7.76 -1.77 -18.39
CA GLU A 142 -8.96 -2.59 -18.59
C GLU A 142 -8.66 -3.96 -19.19
N ARG A 143 -7.73 -4.01 -20.14
CA ARG A 143 -7.31 -5.25 -20.80
C ARG A 143 -6.60 -6.21 -19.84
N ASP A 144 -5.85 -5.64 -18.90
CA ASP A 144 -5.01 -6.37 -17.97
C ASP A 144 -5.73 -6.81 -16.69
N LEU A 145 -6.86 -6.18 -16.32
CA LEU A 145 -7.62 -6.50 -15.10
C LEU A 145 -8.00 -7.99 -14.99
N TYR A 146 -8.43 -8.58 -16.11
CA TYR A 146 -8.91 -9.98 -16.14
C TYR A 146 -7.78 -11.00 -16.32
N ARG A 147 -6.54 -10.54 -16.55
CA ARG A 147 -5.37 -11.40 -16.75
C ARG A 147 -4.49 -11.53 -15.51
N ALA A 148 -4.64 -10.61 -14.54
CA ALA A 148 -3.74 -10.51 -13.41
C ALA A 148 -3.76 -11.75 -12.51
N LEU A 149 -4.94 -12.13 -12.02
CA LEU A 149 -5.11 -13.20 -11.03
C LEU A 149 -6.39 -14.01 -11.33
N PRO A 150 -6.47 -14.69 -12.49
CA PRO A 150 -7.71 -15.31 -12.97
C PRO A 150 -8.24 -16.44 -12.05
N ASP A 151 -7.34 -17.12 -11.34
CA ASP A 151 -7.68 -18.22 -10.45
C ASP A 151 -8.09 -17.77 -9.04
N GLN A 152 -7.94 -16.48 -8.73
CA GLN A 152 -8.31 -15.93 -7.42
C GLN A 152 -9.80 -15.55 -7.41
N GLU A 153 -10.55 -16.15 -6.48
CA GLU A 153 -12.02 -15.96 -6.35
C GLU A 153 -12.42 -14.47 -6.31
N ALA A 154 -11.66 -13.64 -5.59
CA ALA A 154 -11.93 -12.21 -5.49
C ALA A 154 -11.99 -11.47 -6.85
N TYR A 155 -11.24 -11.93 -7.86
CA TYR A 155 -11.19 -11.33 -9.20
C TYR A 155 -12.14 -12.00 -10.20
N GLN A 156 -12.92 -12.99 -9.76
CA GLN A 156 -14.07 -13.50 -10.50
C GLN A 156 -15.34 -12.67 -10.24
N HIS A 157 -15.27 -11.74 -9.29
CA HIS A 157 -16.36 -10.84 -8.93
C HIS A 157 -16.05 -9.39 -9.32
N GLU A 158 -17.10 -8.66 -9.71
CA GLU A 158 -17.01 -7.24 -10.07
C GLU A 158 -16.44 -6.38 -8.94
N SER A 159 -16.68 -6.70 -7.67
CA SER A 159 -16.14 -5.92 -6.55
C SER A 159 -14.60 -5.89 -6.53
N GLY A 160 -13.94 -7.05 -6.70
CA GLY A 160 -12.48 -7.14 -6.73
C GLY A 160 -11.90 -6.51 -7.99
N ILE A 161 -12.51 -6.75 -9.15
CA ILE A 161 -12.11 -6.12 -10.41
C ILE A 161 -12.25 -4.59 -10.33
N ASN A 162 -13.34 -4.07 -9.76
CA ASN A 162 -13.55 -2.64 -9.59
C ASN A 162 -12.57 -2.01 -8.57
N ALA A 163 -12.20 -2.74 -7.51
CA ALA A 163 -11.16 -2.28 -6.58
C ALA A 163 -9.79 -2.17 -7.27
N LEU A 164 -9.41 -3.18 -8.06
CA LEU A 164 -8.16 -3.17 -8.83
C LEU A 164 -8.15 -2.06 -9.88
N ARG A 165 -9.27 -1.87 -10.60
CA ARG A 165 -9.45 -0.77 -11.55
C ARG A 165 -9.23 0.58 -10.90
N ARG A 166 -9.88 0.85 -9.76
CA ARG A 166 -9.71 2.12 -9.03
C ARG A 166 -8.26 2.30 -8.60
N LEU A 167 -7.67 1.29 -7.97
CA LEU A 167 -6.28 1.34 -7.50
C LEU A 167 -5.31 1.73 -8.62
N LEU A 168 -5.36 1.02 -9.76
CA LEU A 168 -4.44 1.25 -10.89
C LEU A 168 -4.67 2.60 -11.57
N ARG A 169 -5.93 3.00 -11.78
CA ARG A 169 -6.25 4.30 -12.37
C ARG A 169 -5.83 5.45 -11.47
N VAL A 170 -6.08 5.33 -10.17
CA VAL A 170 -5.66 6.33 -9.18
C VAL A 170 -4.15 6.46 -9.17
N TYR A 171 -3.40 5.36 -9.21
CA TYR A 171 -1.95 5.39 -9.28
C TYR A 171 -1.46 6.08 -10.57
N ALA A 172 -2.00 5.70 -11.73
CA ALA A 172 -1.62 6.31 -13.01
C ALA A 172 -1.92 7.82 -13.08
N CYS A 173 -3.02 8.28 -12.45
CA CYS A 173 -3.32 9.70 -12.32
C CYS A 173 -2.46 10.41 -11.27
N TYR A 174 -2.10 9.73 -10.18
CA TYR A 174 -1.28 10.28 -9.09
C TYR A 174 0.14 10.56 -9.56
N ASN A 175 0.75 9.61 -10.28
CA ASN A 175 2.10 9.72 -10.77
C ASN A 175 2.14 9.46 -12.28
N THR A 176 1.90 10.52 -13.05
CA THR A 176 1.89 10.48 -14.51
C THR A 176 3.27 10.25 -15.13
N ASP A 177 4.35 10.49 -14.39
CA ASP A 177 5.72 10.26 -14.88
C ASP A 177 6.02 8.76 -14.98
N VAL A 178 5.51 7.99 -14.02
CA VAL A 178 5.55 6.52 -14.05
C VAL A 178 4.38 5.97 -14.87
N GLY A 179 3.19 6.51 -14.69
CA GLY A 179 1.95 6.05 -15.32
C GLY A 179 1.57 4.64 -14.86
N TYR A 180 1.18 3.79 -15.81
CA TYR A 180 0.87 2.39 -15.58
C TYR A 180 1.93 1.50 -16.24
N CYS A 181 2.43 0.52 -15.48
CA CYS A 181 3.24 -0.57 -16.00
C CYS A 181 2.46 -1.88 -15.83
N GLN A 182 2.48 -2.75 -16.84
CA GLN A 182 1.72 -4.00 -16.83
C GLN A 182 1.94 -4.83 -15.55
N ALA A 183 3.17 -4.87 -15.01
CA ALA A 183 3.45 -5.62 -13.78
C ALA A 183 2.67 -5.14 -12.54
N MET A 184 2.12 -3.92 -12.57
CA MET A 184 1.34 -3.35 -11.46
C MET A 184 -0.01 -4.04 -11.27
N ASN A 185 -0.60 -4.66 -12.29
CA ASN A 185 -1.89 -5.36 -12.12
C ASN A 185 -1.77 -6.56 -11.17
N ILE A 186 -0.68 -7.32 -11.25
CA ILE A 186 -0.36 -8.44 -10.35
C ILE A 186 -0.10 -7.89 -8.96
N LEU A 187 0.75 -6.87 -8.87
CA LEU A 187 1.16 -6.32 -7.58
C LEU A 187 -0.04 -5.70 -6.84
N GLY A 188 -0.79 -4.82 -7.50
CA GLY A 188 -2.01 -4.24 -6.97
C GLY A 188 -3.06 -5.29 -6.62
N GLY A 189 -3.15 -6.36 -7.41
CA GLY A 189 -4.00 -7.50 -7.11
C GLY A 189 -3.63 -8.18 -5.79
N VAL A 190 -2.36 -8.55 -5.62
CA VAL A 190 -1.88 -9.18 -4.37
C VAL A 190 -2.03 -8.25 -3.17
N LEU A 191 -1.79 -6.95 -3.33
CA LEU A 191 -1.98 -5.98 -2.24
C LEU A 191 -3.45 -5.92 -1.81
N LEU A 192 -4.39 -5.81 -2.76
CA LEU A 192 -5.83 -5.74 -2.45
C LEU A 192 -6.39 -7.02 -1.82
N LEU A 193 -5.73 -8.17 -2.00
CA LEU A 193 -6.11 -9.37 -1.26
C LEU A 193 -6.00 -9.14 0.25
N TYR A 194 -4.97 -8.44 0.73
CA TYR A 194 -4.66 -8.35 2.17
C TYR A 194 -4.76 -6.94 2.76
N MET A 195 -4.88 -5.91 1.94
CA MET A 195 -4.91 -4.50 2.33
C MET A 195 -6.23 -3.87 1.91
N ASN A 196 -6.66 -2.84 2.64
CA ASN A 196 -7.74 -2.00 2.11
C ASN A 196 -7.21 -1.14 0.95
N GLU A 197 -8.13 -0.61 0.14
CA GLU A 197 -7.80 0.05 -1.12
C GLU A 197 -6.79 1.21 -0.99
N GLU A 198 -6.93 2.04 0.06
CA GLU A 198 -6.03 3.18 0.27
C GLU A 198 -4.65 2.74 0.77
N ASP A 199 -4.60 1.75 1.67
CA ASP A 199 -3.32 1.20 2.13
C ASP A 199 -2.57 0.48 0.99
N ALA A 200 -3.30 -0.23 0.12
CA ALA A 200 -2.75 -0.84 -1.08
C ALA A 200 -2.16 0.21 -2.03
N PHE A 201 -2.83 1.36 -2.21
CA PHE A 201 -2.34 2.48 -3.02
C PHE A 201 -1.00 3.01 -2.52
N TRP A 202 -0.92 3.36 -1.23
CA TRP A 202 0.33 3.90 -0.67
C TRP A 202 1.47 2.88 -0.71
N THR A 203 1.15 1.60 -0.50
CA THR A 203 2.14 0.52 -0.58
C THR A 203 2.61 0.30 -2.02
N LEU A 204 1.72 0.35 -3.00
CA LEU A 204 2.06 0.30 -4.42
C LEU A 204 2.99 1.45 -4.81
N ALA A 205 2.66 2.68 -4.39
CA ALA A 205 3.51 3.84 -4.64
C ALA A 205 4.90 3.70 -4.00
N ALA A 206 4.98 3.27 -2.74
CA ALA A 206 6.26 3.00 -2.09
C ALA A 206 7.09 1.95 -2.84
N LEU A 207 6.46 0.90 -3.37
CA LEU A 207 7.13 -0.14 -4.14
C LEU A 207 7.65 0.38 -5.48
N CYS A 208 6.80 1.05 -6.25
CA CYS A 208 7.14 1.51 -7.59
C CYS A 208 8.07 2.73 -7.61
N GLU A 209 8.06 3.58 -6.59
CA GLU A 209 8.82 4.83 -6.59
C GLU A 209 10.08 4.77 -5.71
N ARG A 210 10.07 3.95 -4.65
CA ARG A 210 11.13 3.95 -3.64
C ARG A 210 11.88 2.64 -3.52
N LEU A 211 11.17 1.52 -3.48
CA LEU A 211 11.78 0.22 -3.19
C LEU A 211 12.33 -0.46 -4.45
N LEU A 212 11.60 -0.34 -5.58
CA LEU A 212 11.94 -1.00 -6.84
C LEU A 212 11.78 -0.05 -8.06
N PRO A 213 12.32 1.19 -8.03
CA PRO A 213 12.08 2.18 -9.09
C PRO A 213 12.56 1.72 -10.48
N ASP A 214 13.59 0.88 -10.55
CA ASP A 214 14.16 0.39 -11.80
C ASP A 214 13.32 -0.72 -12.48
N TYR A 215 12.40 -1.35 -11.75
CA TYR A 215 11.51 -2.39 -12.27
C TYR A 215 10.17 -1.83 -12.77
N TYR A 216 9.81 -0.62 -12.35
CA TYR A 216 8.48 -0.04 -12.61
C TYR A 216 8.52 1.27 -13.40
N ASN A 217 9.68 1.66 -13.93
CA ASN A 217 9.80 2.78 -14.86
C ASN A 217 9.56 2.34 -16.33
N THR A 218 9.33 3.29 -17.23
CA THR A 218 9.05 3.04 -18.66
C THR A 218 10.14 2.26 -19.41
N LYS A 219 11.34 2.14 -18.84
CA LYS A 219 12.48 1.45 -19.45
C LYS A 219 12.73 0.07 -18.84
N VAL A 220 12.06 -0.27 -17.73
CA VAL A 220 12.15 -1.56 -17.00
C VAL A 220 13.59 -2.07 -16.88
N VAL A 221 14.52 -1.15 -16.62
CA VAL A 221 15.96 -1.41 -16.72
C VAL A 221 16.41 -2.49 -15.75
N GLY A 222 15.83 -2.55 -14.55
CA GLY A 222 16.13 -3.57 -13.55
C GLY A 222 15.77 -4.97 -14.02
N ALA A 223 14.60 -5.17 -14.63
CA ALA A 223 14.18 -6.48 -15.10
C ALA A 223 15.05 -6.97 -16.29
N LEU A 224 15.45 -6.06 -17.17
CA LEU A 224 16.33 -6.38 -18.31
C LEU A 224 17.73 -6.81 -17.84
N ILE A 225 18.27 -6.13 -16.82
CA ILE A 225 19.57 -6.49 -16.22
C ILE A 225 19.48 -7.87 -15.54
N ASP A 226 18.44 -8.11 -14.75
CA ASP A 226 18.26 -9.40 -14.07
C ASP A 226 18.09 -10.55 -15.07
N GLN A 227 17.37 -10.31 -16.17
CA GLN A 227 17.23 -11.30 -17.23
C GLN A 227 18.58 -11.62 -17.87
N ASP A 228 19.41 -10.62 -18.16
CA ASP A 228 20.74 -10.81 -18.74
C ASP A 228 21.68 -11.60 -17.80
N ILE A 229 21.65 -11.29 -16.50
CA ILE A 229 22.39 -12.06 -15.47
C ILE A 229 21.90 -13.51 -15.41
N TYR A 230 20.58 -13.72 -15.47
CA TYR A 230 20.01 -15.06 -15.43
C TYR A 230 20.36 -15.89 -16.67
N GLU A 231 20.39 -15.27 -17.85
CA GLU A 231 20.74 -15.93 -19.11
C GLU A 231 22.24 -16.24 -19.20
N SER A 232 23.10 -15.32 -18.76
CA SER A 232 24.56 -15.50 -18.73
C SER A 232 25.03 -16.52 -17.66
N GLY A 233 24.19 -16.84 -16.68
CA GLY A 233 24.46 -17.83 -15.64
C GLY A 233 24.13 -19.29 -16.01
N LYS A 234 23.57 -19.55 -17.20
CA LYS A 234 23.26 -20.93 -17.63
C LYS A 234 24.50 -21.59 -18.24
N PRO A 235 24.92 -22.78 -17.77
CA PRO A 235 25.97 -23.53 -18.45
C PRO A 235 25.50 -23.96 -19.85
N GLU A 236 26.39 -23.85 -20.84
CA GLU A 236 26.19 -24.25 -22.25
C GLU A 236 25.74 -25.71 -22.42
#